data_AF-A0A935ZIQ1-F1
#
_entry.id   AF-A0A935ZIQ1-F1
#
_cell.length_a   1.000
_cell.length_b   1.000
_cell.length_c   1.000
_cell.angle_alpha   90.00
_cell.angle_beta   90.00
_cell.angle_gamma   90.00
#
_symmetry.space_group_name_H-M   'P 1'
#
loop_
_entity.id
_entity.type
_entity.pdbx_description
1 polymer ?
#
loop_
_entity_poly.entity_id
_entity_poly.type
_entity_poly.pdbx_seq_one_letter_code
_entity_poly.pdbx_strand_id
1 'polypeptide(L)'
;MRSPRRHPSRAPGTAAIVQALVLPLLVLALGCGPQAGGGGTVTPGGAGGGVSSDPDGRDEGQSAGELKQRLDALLDREEQLAPQAATDAGKCEDLCELATSICAVEEKLCDLADDHPDDDAYQGLCREARNECREAQDSCVRCVERLGARSTQPQ
;
A
#
# COMPACT_ATOMS: atom_id res chain seq x y z
N MET A 1 -4.19 -45.82 36.23
CA MET A 1 -2.73 -45.91 36.04
C MET A 1 -2.22 -44.52 35.70
N ARG A 2 -1.50 -43.90 36.64
CA ARG A 2 -0.92 -42.55 36.54
C ARG A 2 0.51 -42.69 36.03
N SER A 3 0.90 -41.89 35.03
CA SER A 3 2.29 -41.49 34.84
C SER A 3 2.35 -40.15 34.09
N PRO A 4 2.91 -39.09 34.71
CA PRO A 4 3.13 -37.80 34.08
C PRO A 4 4.50 -37.79 33.36
N ARG A 5 4.56 -37.29 32.12
CA ARG A 5 5.84 -36.91 31.52
C ARG A 5 6.12 -35.44 31.84
N ARG A 6 7.15 -35.22 32.64
CA ARG A 6 7.77 -33.92 32.90
C ARG A 6 8.93 -33.67 31.92
N HIS A 7 9.20 -32.37 31.76
CA HIS A 7 10.45 -31.69 31.38
C HIS A 7 10.67 -31.36 29.90
N PRO A 8 11.46 -30.30 29.57
CA PRO A 8 12.14 -29.33 30.46
C PRO A 8 11.82 -27.84 30.18
N SER A 9 12.00 -27.04 31.23
CA SER A 9 12.04 -25.58 31.22
C SER A 9 13.10 -25.04 30.27
N ARG A 10 12.72 -24.11 29.39
CA ARG A 10 13.64 -23.28 28.61
C ARG A 10 14.04 -22.08 29.47
N ALA A 11 15.30 -22.00 29.85
CA ALA A 11 15.87 -20.85 30.54
C ALA A 11 15.95 -19.64 29.58
N PRO A 12 15.60 -18.42 30.01
CA PRO A 12 16.07 -17.21 29.34
C PRO A 12 17.50 -16.91 29.79
N GLY A 13 18.43 -17.07 28.85
CA GLY A 13 19.81 -16.64 28.96
C GLY A 13 19.92 -15.11 28.92
N THR A 14 20.75 -14.62 29.82
CA THR A 14 21.21 -13.26 30.11
C THR A 14 21.77 -12.45 28.94
N ALA A 15 21.86 -11.13 29.19
CA ALA A 15 22.77 -10.12 28.63
C ALA A 15 22.21 -9.34 27.42
N ALA A 16 21.82 -8.08 27.63
CA ALA A 16 22.65 -6.88 27.45
C ALA A 16 22.99 -6.67 25.96
N ILE A 17 22.62 -5.56 25.34
CA ILE A 17 23.51 -4.41 25.19
C ILE A 17 22.69 -3.14 24.93
N VAL A 18 23.05 -2.12 25.70
CA VAL A 18 22.70 -0.71 25.56
C VAL A 18 23.36 -0.16 24.29
N GLN A 19 22.60 0.47 23.39
CA GLN A 19 23.15 1.49 22.50
C GLN A 19 22.12 2.59 22.24
N ALA A 20 22.16 3.60 23.10
CA ALA A 20 21.59 4.90 22.81
C ALA A 20 22.52 5.62 21.81
N LEU A 21 22.11 5.69 20.54
CA LEU A 21 22.76 6.56 19.57
C LEU A 21 22.05 7.91 19.56
N VAL A 22 22.69 8.85 20.23
CA VAL A 22 22.39 10.29 20.22
C VAL A 22 22.80 10.84 18.84
N LEU A 23 21.84 11.25 18.01
CA LEU A 23 22.12 12.05 16.81
C LEU A 23 22.02 13.55 17.15
N PRO A 24 23.07 14.35 16.91
CA PRO A 24 22.97 15.80 16.97
C PRO A 24 22.37 16.37 15.67
N LEU A 25 21.35 17.22 15.85
CA LEU A 25 20.87 18.23 14.91
C LEU A 25 21.96 19.31 14.64
N LEU A 26 22.19 19.70 13.38
CA LEU A 26 22.51 21.08 12.95
C LEU A 26 22.59 21.15 11.40
N VAL A 27 21.52 21.59 10.72
CA VAL A 27 21.27 22.95 10.18
C VAL A 27 22.38 23.49 9.25
N LEU A 28 22.09 23.50 7.94
CA LEU A 28 22.63 24.49 7.01
C LEU A 28 21.47 25.03 6.16
N ALA A 29 21.34 26.35 6.23
CA ALA A 29 20.29 27.14 5.64
C ALA A 29 20.81 27.89 4.39
N LEU A 30 19.87 28.49 3.65
CA LEU A 30 20.03 29.52 2.62
C LEU A 30 20.50 29.11 1.21
N GLY A 31 19.53 29.16 0.29
CA GLY A 31 19.75 29.42 -1.12
C GLY A 31 18.49 30.02 -1.76
N CYS A 32 18.32 31.34 -1.63
CA CYS A 32 17.32 32.12 -2.37
C CYS A 32 17.82 32.35 -3.80
N GLY A 33 16.94 32.19 -4.80
CA GLY A 33 17.22 32.61 -6.17
C GLY A 33 15.96 32.61 -7.03
N PRO A 34 15.34 33.77 -7.32
CA PRO A 34 14.32 33.90 -8.34
C PRO A 34 14.99 34.10 -9.70
N GLN A 35 14.77 33.20 -10.65
CA GLN A 35 15.12 33.44 -12.05
C GLN A 35 13.85 33.65 -12.86
N ALA A 36 13.57 34.92 -13.11
CA ALA A 36 12.65 35.37 -14.14
C ALA A 36 13.28 35.17 -15.52
N GLY A 37 12.45 34.82 -16.51
CA GLY A 37 12.72 35.18 -17.90
C GLY A 37 12.57 34.05 -18.91
N GLY A 38 11.75 34.34 -19.93
CA GLY A 38 11.93 33.75 -21.26
C GLY A 38 10.72 32.99 -21.78
N GLY A 39 9.76 33.71 -22.34
CA GLY A 39 8.87 33.14 -23.34
C GLY A 39 9.70 32.61 -24.52
N GLY A 40 9.59 31.31 -24.76
CA GLY A 40 10.18 30.62 -25.90
C GLY A 40 9.07 30.06 -26.78
N THR A 41 8.91 30.64 -27.96
CA THR A 41 8.11 30.12 -29.07
C THR A 41 8.56 28.71 -29.44
N VAL A 42 7.65 27.74 -29.38
CA VAL A 42 7.90 26.37 -29.86
C VAL A 42 7.80 26.33 -31.38
N THR A 43 8.94 26.03 -32.00
CA THR A 43 9.07 25.67 -33.42
C THR A 43 8.73 24.18 -33.59
N PRO A 44 7.81 23.78 -34.48
CA PRO A 44 7.67 22.37 -34.85
C PRO A 44 8.76 22.01 -35.87
N GLY A 45 9.73 21.20 -35.44
CA GLY A 45 10.75 20.60 -36.28
C GLY A 45 10.80 19.11 -36.02
N GLY A 46 10.16 18.33 -36.90
CA GLY A 46 10.01 16.89 -36.78
C GLY A 46 11.34 16.13 -36.91
N ALA A 47 11.48 15.12 -36.04
CA ALA A 47 12.20 13.88 -36.32
C ALA A 47 11.34 12.76 -35.73
N GLY A 48 10.49 12.17 -36.58
CA GLY A 48 9.54 11.13 -36.21
C GLY A 48 10.25 9.83 -35.89
N GLY A 49 10.49 9.59 -34.59
CA GLY A 49 10.48 8.25 -34.02
C GLY A 49 9.01 7.91 -33.75
N GLY A 50 8.43 7.07 -34.59
CA GLY A 50 7.04 6.63 -34.45
C GLY A 50 6.85 5.79 -33.20
N VAL A 51 6.49 6.43 -32.10
CA VAL A 51 5.43 5.87 -31.25
C VAL A 51 4.18 6.13 -32.06
N SER A 52 3.64 5.07 -32.67
CA SER A 52 2.29 5.09 -33.19
C SER A 52 1.39 5.60 -32.07
N SER A 53 0.95 6.85 -32.19
CA SER A 53 -0.24 7.30 -31.49
C SER A 53 -1.37 6.48 -32.08
N ASP A 54 -1.72 5.39 -31.40
CA ASP A 54 -2.99 4.73 -31.65
C ASP A 54 -4.09 5.67 -31.13
N PRO A 55 -5.02 6.13 -31.98
CA PRO A 55 -6.17 6.87 -31.53
C PRO A 55 -7.25 5.88 -31.06
N ASP A 56 -7.11 5.32 -29.85
CA ASP A 56 -8.26 4.81 -29.09
C ASP A 56 -8.23 5.40 -27.67
N GLY A 57 -8.95 6.52 -27.52
CA GLY A 57 -9.15 7.19 -26.24
C GLY A 57 -10.12 6.43 -25.33
N ARG A 58 -9.82 5.18 -24.95
CA ARG A 58 -10.66 4.42 -24.01
C ARG A 58 -9.96 3.76 -22.82
N ASP A 59 -8.63 3.67 -22.79
CA ASP A 59 -7.93 2.90 -21.74
C ASP A 59 -6.75 3.64 -21.09
N GLU A 60 -6.77 4.97 -21.11
CA GLU A 60 -5.88 5.77 -20.25
C GLU A 60 -6.26 5.52 -18.79
N GLY A 61 -5.63 4.54 -18.14
CA GLY A 61 -5.82 4.26 -16.72
C GLY A 61 -6.09 2.81 -16.31
N GLN A 62 -6.17 1.89 -17.29
CA GLN A 62 -6.75 0.55 -17.06
C GLN A 62 -5.84 -0.60 -17.49
N SER A 63 -4.61 -0.30 -17.92
CA SER A 63 -3.63 -1.35 -18.21
C SER A 63 -3.24 -2.12 -16.95
N ALA A 64 -2.89 -3.40 -17.08
CA ALA A 64 -2.40 -4.22 -15.97
C ALA A 64 -1.25 -3.55 -15.19
N GLY A 65 -0.30 -2.94 -15.91
CA GLY A 65 0.84 -2.28 -15.30
C GLY A 65 0.46 -1.06 -14.47
N GLU A 66 -0.53 -0.28 -14.91
CA GLU A 66 -1.02 0.87 -14.17
C GLU A 66 -1.89 0.45 -12.97
N LEU A 67 -2.77 -0.53 -13.17
CA LEU A 67 -3.56 -1.11 -12.09
C LEU A 67 -2.67 -1.69 -10.99
N LYS A 68 -1.57 -2.36 -11.35
CA LYS A 68 -0.59 -2.87 -10.37
C LYS A 68 0.10 -1.74 -9.61
N GLN A 69 0.56 -0.70 -10.29
CA GLN A 69 1.15 0.47 -9.63
C GLN A 69 0.16 1.14 -8.67
N ARG A 70 -1.12 1.21 -9.07
CA ARG A 70 -2.17 1.76 -8.22
C ARG A 70 -2.43 0.87 -7.00
N LEU A 71 -2.44 -0.46 -7.17
CA LEU A 71 -2.54 -1.41 -6.06
C LEU A 71 -1.40 -1.20 -5.06
N ASP A 72 -0.16 -1.16 -5.55
CA ASP A 72 1.02 -0.95 -4.69
C ASP A 72 0.93 0.37 -3.91
N ALA A 73 0.53 1.46 -4.57
CA ALA A 73 0.38 2.75 -3.92
C ALA A 73 -0.76 2.81 -2.87
N LEU A 74 -1.78 1.96 -3.01
CA LEU A 74 -2.85 1.82 -2.01
C LEU A 74 -2.37 1.01 -0.80
N LEU A 75 -1.63 -0.08 -1.05
CA LEU A 75 -1.06 -0.92 0.02
C LEU A 75 -0.03 -0.15 0.85
N ASP A 76 0.81 0.66 0.21
CA ASP A 76 1.75 1.55 0.91
C ASP A 76 1.03 2.53 1.85
N ARG A 77 -0.15 3.03 1.46
CA ARG A 77 -0.96 3.89 2.34
C ARG A 77 -1.62 3.12 3.46
N GLU A 78 -2.11 1.92 3.18
CA GLU A 78 -2.70 1.05 4.19
C GLU A 78 -1.67 0.76 5.30
N GLU A 79 -0.44 0.39 4.94
CA GLU A 79 0.64 0.11 5.88
C GLU A 79 0.97 1.32 6.77
N GLN A 80 0.99 2.52 6.20
CA GLN A 80 1.23 3.77 6.94
C GLN A 80 0.09 4.12 7.91
N LEU A 81 -1.15 3.73 7.56
CA LEU A 81 -2.35 4.10 8.29
C LEU A 81 -2.73 3.08 9.37
N ALA A 82 -2.52 1.80 9.13
CA ALA A 82 -2.95 0.69 9.99
C ALA A 82 -2.52 0.83 11.47
N PRO A 83 -1.32 1.32 11.82
CA PRO A 83 -0.93 1.51 13.22
C PRO A 83 -1.79 2.53 13.97
N GLN A 84 -2.27 3.57 13.26
CA GLN A 84 -3.02 4.68 13.83
C GLN A 84 -4.52 4.34 13.93
N ALA A 85 -5.02 3.57 12.96
CA ALA A 85 -6.40 3.11 12.88
C ALA A 85 -6.87 2.34 14.14
N ALA A 86 -5.97 1.64 14.83
CA ALA A 86 -6.30 0.86 16.04
C ALA A 86 -6.79 1.70 17.24
N THR A 87 -6.56 3.02 17.23
CA THR A 87 -6.91 3.91 18.35
C THR A 87 -7.76 5.10 17.95
N ASP A 88 -7.92 5.35 16.66
CA ASP A 88 -8.61 6.51 16.11
C ASP A 88 -9.69 6.04 15.14
N ALA A 89 -10.94 6.44 15.40
CA ALA A 89 -12.09 6.03 14.61
C ALA A 89 -12.07 6.60 13.19
N GLY A 90 -11.62 7.84 13.00
CA GLY A 90 -11.49 8.43 11.66
C GLY A 90 -10.40 7.74 10.85
N LYS A 91 -9.28 7.38 11.49
CA LYS A 91 -8.22 6.60 10.82
C LYS A 91 -8.67 5.17 10.48
N CYS A 92 -9.57 4.61 11.27
CA CYS A 92 -10.20 3.33 10.97
C CYS A 92 -11.13 3.40 9.76
N GLU A 93 -11.91 4.48 9.65
CA GLU A 93 -12.75 4.75 8.49
C GLU A 93 -11.90 4.92 7.23
N ASP A 94 -10.85 5.74 7.30
CA ASP A 94 -9.85 5.91 6.22
C ASP A 94 -9.28 4.54 5.77
N LEU A 95 -9.00 3.63 6.73
CA LEU A 95 -8.44 2.29 6.45
C LEU A 95 -9.45 1.40 5.72
N CYS A 96 -10.72 1.45 6.11
CA CYS A 96 -11.80 0.72 5.45
C CYS A 96 -12.09 1.26 4.04
N GLU A 97 -11.94 2.56 3.82
CA GLU A 97 -12.04 3.17 2.49
C GLU A 97 -10.89 2.71 1.58
N LEU A 98 -9.66 2.62 2.11
CA LEU A 98 -8.53 2.03 1.40
C LEU A 98 -8.78 0.58 1.02
N ALA A 99 -9.30 -0.23 1.95
CA ALA A 99 -9.65 -1.62 1.65
C ALA A 99 -10.66 -1.73 0.50
N THR A 100 -11.67 -0.86 0.47
CA THR A 100 -12.63 -0.78 -0.64
C THR A 100 -11.94 -0.41 -1.96
N SER A 101 -11.02 0.54 -1.91
CA SER A 101 -10.25 0.97 -3.09
C SER A 101 -9.32 -0.12 -3.63
N ILE A 102 -8.71 -0.92 -2.75
CA ILE A 102 -7.86 -2.06 -3.10
C ILE A 102 -8.70 -3.12 -3.82
N CYS A 103 -9.86 -3.46 -3.28
CA CYS A 103 -10.78 -4.43 -3.90
C CYS A 103 -11.31 -3.95 -5.26
N ALA A 104 -11.55 -2.66 -5.45
CA ALA A 104 -11.93 -2.12 -6.77
C ALA A 104 -10.81 -2.25 -7.83
N VAL A 105 -9.54 -2.27 -7.41
CA VAL A 105 -8.41 -2.54 -8.32
C VAL A 105 -8.30 -4.04 -8.61
N GLU A 106 -8.55 -4.88 -7.61
CA GLU A 106 -8.64 -6.33 -7.77
C GLU A 106 -9.68 -6.73 -8.81
N GLU A 107 -10.91 -6.23 -8.71
CA GLU A 107 -11.97 -6.50 -9.69
C GLU A 107 -11.47 -6.23 -11.12
N LYS A 108 -10.84 -5.09 -11.35
CA LYS A 108 -10.30 -4.71 -12.67
C LYS A 108 -9.16 -5.61 -13.15
N LEU A 109 -8.26 -6.00 -12.25
CA LEU A 109 -7.16 -6.91 -12.58
C LEU A 109 -7.69 -8.32 -12.90
N CYS A 110 -8.78 -8.74 -12.25
CA CYS A 110 -9.43 -10.01 -12.50
C CYS A 110 -10.27 -9.99 -13.78
N ASP A 111 -10.98 -8.90 -14.08
CA ASP A 111 -11.66 -8.72 -15.37
C ASP A 111 -10.65 -8.84 -16.53
N LEU A 112 -9.49 -8.20 -16.38
CA LEU A 112 -8.42 -8.30 -17.36
C LEU A 112 -7.83 -9.72 -17.46
N ALA A 113 -7.77 -10.46 -16.35
CA ALA A 113 -7.35 -11.86 -16.39
C ALA A 113 -8.38 -12.75 -17.09
N ASP A 114 -9.67 -12.47 -16.92
CA ASP A 114 -10.76 -13.19 -17.59
C ASP A 114 -10.79 -12.91 -19.09
N ASP A 115 -10.42 -11.70 -19.52
CA ASP A 115 -10.21 -11.35 -20.94
C ASP A 115 -8.97 -12.04 -21.54
N HIS A 116 -8.02 -12.46 -20.69
CA HIS A 116 -6.76 -13.11 -21.07
C HIS A 116 -6.57 -14.47 -20.35
N PRO A 117 -7.44 -15.47 -20.57
CA PRO A 117 -7.49 -16.69 -19.75
C PRO A 117 -6.28 -17.62 -19.93
N ASP A 118 -5.60 -17.56 -21.08
CA ASP A 118 -4.44 -18.39 -21.40
C ASP A 118 -3.10 -17.73 -20.99
N ASP A 119 -3.14 -16.52 -20.42
CA ASP A 119 -1.95 -15.77 -20.00
C ASP A 119 -1.76 -15.84 -18.48
N ASP A 120 -0.78 -16.65 -18.07
CA ASP A 120 -0.43 -16.87 -16.67
C ASP A 120 -0.05 -15.59 -15.90
N ALA A 121 0.42 -14.54 -16.59
CA ALA A 121 0.81 -13.29 -15.94
C ALA A 121 -0.41 -12.52 -15.45
N TYR A 122 -1.44 -12.36 -16.29
CA TYR A 122 -2.69 -11.72 -15.87
C TYR A 122 -3.40 -12.54 -14.78
N GLN A 123 -3.42 -13.86 -14.93
CA GLN A 123 -3.94 -14.77 -13.91
C GLN A 123 -3.17 -14.65 -12.58
N GLY A 124 -1.86 -14.42 -12.64
CA GLY A 124 -1.02 -14.13 -11.49
C GLY A 124 -1.40 -12.82 -10.79
N LEU A 125 -1.56 -11.73 -11.56
CA LEU A 125 -1.95 -10.42 -11.04
C LEU A 125 -3.31 -10.43 -10.35
N CYS A 126 -4.32 -11.09 -10.95
CA CYS A 126 -5.63 -11.25 -10.31
C CYS A 126 -5.52 -12.03 -8.99
N ARG A 127 -4.75 -13.13 -8.96
CA ARG A 127 -4.54 -13.89 -7.71
C ARG A 127 -3.88 -13.06 -6.62
N GLU A 128 -2.87 -12.27 -6.98
CA GLU A 128 -2.21 -11.34 -6.06
C GLU A 128 -3.22 -10.33 -5.51
N ALA A 129 -3.90 -9.59 -6.40
CA ALA A 129 -4.84 -8.55 -6.00
C ALA A 129 -5.98 -9.08 -5.11
N ARG A 130 -6.46 -10.31 -5.34
CA ARG A 130 -7.45 -10.98 -4.47
C ARG A 130 -6.94 -11.21 -3.05
N ASN A 131 -5.68 -11.59 -2.91
CA ASN A 131 -5.10 -11.78 -1.59
C ASN A 131 -4.98 -10.44 -0.87
N GLU A 132 -4.53 -9.40 -1.57
CA GLU A 132 -4.39 -8.04 -1.03
C GLU A 132 -5.74 -7.45 -0.61
N CYS A 133 -6.77 -7.55 -1.45
CA CYS A 133 -8.13 -7.14 -1.12
C CYS A 133 -8.66 -7.85 0.13
N ARG A 134 -8.42 -9.17 0.25
CA ARG A 134 -8.84 -9.93 1.43
C ARG A 134 -8.11 -9.47 2.69
N GLU A 135 -6.80 -9.27 2.61
CA GLU A 135 -6.00 -8.82 3.75
C GLU A 135 -6.43 -7.43 4.23
N ALA A 136 -6.67 -6.50 3.28
CA ALA A 136 -7.15 -5.16 3.57
C ALA A 136 -8.54 -5.16 4.24
N GLN A 137 -9.45 -6.02 3.76
CA GLN A 137 -10.76 -6.20 4.40
C GLN A 137 -10.64 -6.74 5.82
N ASP A 138 -9.80 -7.76 6.03
CA ASP A 138 -9.54 -8.30 7.37
C ASP A 138 -8.92 -7.23 8.29
N SER A 139 -8.10 -6.33 7.75
CA SER A 139 -7.52 -5.18 8.44
C SER A 139 -8.61 -4.22 8.94
N CYS A 140 -9.53 -3.83 8.04
CA CYS A 140 -10.70 -3.00 8.36
C CYS A 140 -11.58 -3.65 9.44
N VAL A 141 -11.95 -4.92 9.28
CA VAL A 141 -12.80 -5.64 10.25
C VAL A 141 -12.15 -5.64 11.64
N ARG A 142 -10.88 -6.02 11.73
CA ARG A 142 -10.14 -6.02 13.00
C ARG A 142 -10.07 -4.62 13.63
N CYS A 143 -10.00 -3.58 12.82
CA CYS A 143 -9.98 -2.21 13.30
C CYS A 143 -11.32 -1.84 13.97
N VAL A 144 -12.43 -2.07 13.27
CA VAL A 144 -13.79 -1.79 13.77
C VAL A 144 -14.10 -2.59 15.04
N GLU A 145 -13.74 -3.87 15.06
CA GLU A 145 -13.93 -4.73 16.25
C GLU A 145 -13.19 -4.19 17.48
N ARG A 146 -11.94 -3.72 17.32
CA ARG A 146 -11.16 -3.15 18.43
C ARG A 146 -11.78 -1.85 18.96
N LEU A 147 -12.28 -0.99 18.08
CA LEU A 147 -12.93 0.26 18.47
C LEU A 147 -14.26 -0.01 19.19
N GLY A 148 -15.05 -0.95 18.66
CA GLY A 148 -16.27 -1.43 19.29
C GLY A 148 -16.01 -1.96 20.71
N ALA A 149 -15.03 -2.85 20.87
CA ALA A 149 -14.66 -3.39 22.18
C ALA A 149 -14.26 -2.30 23.19
N ARG A 150 -13.48 -1.29 22.76
CA ARG A 150 -13.08 -0.17 23.62
C ARG A 150 -14.26 0.69 24.08
N SER A 151 -15.25 0.91 23.21
CA SER A 151 -16.44 1.69 23.55
C SER A 151 -17.31 1.04 24.64
N THR A 152 -17.21 -0.29 24.81
CA THR A 152 -17.97 -1.05 25.81
C THR A 152 -17.27 -1.22 27.17
N GLN A 153 -16.02 -0.79 27.31
CA GLN A 153 -15.29 -0.88 28.58
C GLN A 153 -15.54 0.37 29.44
N PRO A 154 -16.20 0.26 30.62
CA PRO A 154 -16.30 1.37 31.55
C PRO A 154 -14.90 1.70 32.11
N GLN A 155 -14.55 2.99 32.09
CA GLN A 155 -13.32 3.54 32.70
C GLN A 155 -13.39 3.49 34.22
#